data_AF-A3K902-F1
#
_entry.id   AF-A3K902-F1
#
_cell.length_a   1.000
_cell.length_b   1.000
_cell.length_c   1.000
_cell.angle_alpha   90.00
_cell.angle_beta   90.00
_cell.angle_gamma   90.00
#
_symmetry.space_group_name_H-M   'P 1'
#
loop_
_entity.id
_entity.type
_entity.pdbx_description
1 polymer ?
#
loop_
_entity_poly.entity_id
_entity_poly.type
_entity_poly.pdbx_seq_one_letter_code
_entity_poly.pdbx_strand_id
1 'polypeptide(L)'
;MPEDPELSFVLCIVAGALAVAAGAFGALSFAPSACALLGVLATLRICWLDDNIANDLLDREQLPPSYINAQRRQRWLEALLLGRAVPQETPTPAQVATRMRAEVQVWSAIVVAGAAAMLARTAPFGMLVSCGLALWAFLWAFRFADRLSATLWLVETGRVLPREDLLRRVSWAYSGRNDRNR
;
A
#
# COMPACT_ATOMS: atom_id res chain seq x y z
N MET A 1 9.27 -0.87 23.60
CA MET A 1 10.16 0.27 23.90
C MET A 1 10.00 1.26 22.78
N PRO A 2 9.91 2.58 23.01
CA PRO A 2 10.06 3.50 21.90
C PRO A 2 11.55 3.44 21.50
N GLU A 3 11.82 2.76 20.39
CA GLU A 3 13.04 2.99 19.62
C GLU A 3 13.04 4.48 19.21
N ASP A 4 14.22 5.08 19.07
CA ASP A 4 14.33 6.52 18.86
C ASP A 4 13.38 6.97 17.73
N PRO A 5 12.52 7.98 17.96
CA PRO A 5 11.45 8.34 17.03
C PRO A 5 11.99 8.73 15.64
N GLU A 6 13.22 9.23 15.60
CA GLU A 6 13.94 9.53 14.35
C GLU A 6 14.32 8.26 13.58
N LEU A 7 14.77 7.20 14.26
CA LEU A 7 15.11 5.92 13.64
C LEU A 7 13.86 5.25 13.04
N SER A 8 12.76 5.23 13.79
CA SER A 8 11.46 4.72 13.34
C SER A 8 10.93 5.45 12.10
N PHE A 9 11.04 6.78 12.06
CA PHE A 9 10.64 7.55 10.88
C PHE A 9 11.55 7.29 9.67
N VAL A 10 12.88 7.18 9.88
CA VAL A 10 13.83 6.82 8.82
C VAL A 10 13.52 5.42 8.25
N LEU A 11 13.20 4.45 9.10
CA LEU A 11 12.78 3.12 8.66
C LEU A 11 11.51 3.17 7.80
N CYS A 12 10.55 4.02 8.14
CA CYS A 12 9.35 4.24 7.33
C CYS A 12 9.67 4.83 5.95
N ILE A 13 10.63 5.77 5.85
CA ILE A 13 11.10 6.31 4.57
C ILE A 13 11.79 5.21 3.75
N VAL A 14 12.67 4.44 4.38
CA VAL A 14 13.38 3.33 3.74
C VAL A 14 12.37 2.30 3.20
N ALA A 15 11.34 1.96 3.95
CA ALA A 15 10.27 1.07 3.49
C ALA A 15 9.56 1.59 2.23
N GLY A 16 9.27 2.90 2.16
CA GLY A 16 8.70 3.53 0.98
C GLY A 16 9.64 3.48 -0.24
N ALA A 17 10.93 3.77 -0.03
CA ALA A 17 11.92 3.67 -1.09
C ALA A 17 12.10 2.23 -1.58
N LEU A 18 12.07 1.24 -0.69
CA LEU A 18 12.13 -0.18 -1.03
C LEU A 18 10.93 -0.61 -1.87
N ALA A 19 9.72 -0.11 -1.60
CA ALA A 19 8.55 -0.40 -2.42
C ALA A 19 8.72 0.11 -3.86
N VAL A 20 9.21 1.34 -4.03
CA VAL A 20 9.51 1.91 -5.36
C VAL A 20 10.60 1.10 -6.07
N ALA A 21 11.68 0.77 -5.36
CA ALA A 21 12.79 -0.03 -5.89
C ALA A 21 12.31 -1.43 -6.31
N ALA A 22 11.48 -2.08 -5.51
CA ALA A 22 10.91 -3.39 -5.82
C ALA A 22 10.05 -3.37 -7.09
N GLY A 23 9.22 -2.34 -7.27
CA GLY A 23 8.42 -2.18 -8.49
C GLY A 23 9.27 -1.97 -9.73
N ALA A 24 10.24 -1.05 -9.66
CA ALA A 24 11.13 -0.76 -10.78
C ALA A 24 12.02 -1.96 -11.13
N PHE A 25 12.64 -2.60 -10.13
CA PHE A 25 13.50 -3.77 -10.32
C PHE A 25 12.71 -4.96 -10.87
N GLY A 26 11.52 -5.22 -10.34
CA GLY A 26 10.63 -6.27 -10.84
C GLY A 26 10.29 -6.07 -12.30
N ALA A 27 9.92 -4.84 -12.70
CA ALA A 27 9.65 -4.52 -14.08
C ALA A 27 10.86 -4.75 -15.01
N LEU A 28 12.06 -4.35 -14.59
CA LEU A 28 13.26 -4.58 -15.40
C LEU A 28 13.65 -6.06 -15.49
N SER A 29 13.38 -6.85 -14.46
CA SER A 29 13.80 -8.25 -14.35
C SER A 29 12.86 -9.23 -15.05
N PHE A 30 11.56 -8.97 -15.07
CA PHE A 30 10.58 -9.88 -15.65
C PHE A 30 10.29 -9.59 -17.12
N ALA A 31 9.65 -10.56 -17.79
CA ALA A 31 9.10 -10.38 -19.12
C ALA A 31 7.93 -9.36 -19.08
N PRO A 32 7.73 -8.53 -20.12
CA PRO A 32 6.66 -7.53 -20.13
C PRO A 32 5.26 -8.10 -19.87
N SER A 33 4.97 -9.31 -20.38
CA SER A 33 3.70 -10.01 -20.14
C SER A 33 3.51 -10.40 -18.67
N ALA A 34 4.57 -10.86 -18.00
CA ALA A 34 4.54 -11.17 -16.58
C ALA A 34 4.34 -9.89 -15.74
N CYS A 35 5.02 -8.80 -16.09
CA CYS A 35 4.83 -7.49 -15.46
C CYS A 35 3.38 -7.00 -15.60
N ALA A 36 2.79 -7.14 -16.78
CA ALA A 36 1.40 -6.77 -17.02
C ALA A 36 0.43 -7.58 -16.15
N LEU A 37 0.61 -8.91 -16.08
CA LEU A 37 -0.21 -9.78 -15.23
C LEU A 37 -0.08 -9.41 -13.74
N LEU A 38 1.15 -9.20 -13.25
CA LEU A 38 1.40 -8.76 -11.88
C LEU A 38 0.78 -7.38 -11.60
N GLY A 39 0.83 -6.46 -12.57
CA GLY A 39 0.19 -5.16 -12.48
C GLY A 39 -1.33 -5.27 -12.36
N VAL A 40 -1.97 -6.15 -13.12
CA VAL A 40 -3.41 -6.43 -13.00
C VAL A 40 -3.74 -7.00 -11.62
N LEU A 41 -2.99 -8.00 -11.14
CA LEU A 41 -3.21 -8.59 -9.81
C LEU A 41 -3.03 -7.57 -8.68
N ALA A 42 -1.99 -6.74 -8.76
CA ALA A 42 -1.76 -5.66 -7.79
C ALA A 42 -2.89 -4.62 -7.83
N THR A 43 -3.40 -4.28 -9.01
CA THR A 43 -4.54 -3.35 -9.15
C THR A 43 -5.82 -3.94 -8.57
N LEU A 44 -6.12 -5.21 -8.85
CA LEU A 44 -7.26 -5.91 -8.23
C LEU A 44 -7.13 -5.95 -6.71
N ARG A 45 -5.91 -6.18 -6.20
CA ARG A 45 -5.63 -6.14 -4.76
C ARG A 45 -5.89 -4.76 -4.17
N ILE A 46 -5.49 -3.69 -4.85
CA ILE A 46 -5.76 -2.29 -4.45
C ILE A 46 -7.27 -2.05 -4.38
N CYS A 47 -8.01 -2.39 -5.44
CA CYS A 47 -9.46 -2.21 -5.49
C CYS A 47 -10.17 -2.96 -4.35
N TRP A 48 -9.79 -4.22 -4.12
CA TRP A 48 -10.34 -5.05 -3.04
C TRP A 48 -10.06 -4.45 -1.66
N LEU A 49 -8.86 -3.91 -1.43
CA LEU A 49 -8.51 -3.24 -0.18
C LEU A 49 -9.31 -1.95 0.03
N ASP A 50 -9.40 -1.09 -1.00
CA ASP A 50 -10.16 0.15 -0.93
C ASP A 50 -11.67 -0.11 -0.68
N ASP A 51 -12.21 -1.18 -1.25
CA ASP A 51 -13.60 -1.59 -1.01
C ASP A 51 -13.81 -2.12 0.41
N ASN A 52 -12.88 -2.89 0.96
CA ASN A 52 -12.97 -3.35 2.35
C ASN A 52 -12.82 -2.20 3.37
N ILE A 53 -11.92 -1.24 3.11
CA ILE A 53 -11.79 -0.05 3.97
C ILE A 53 -13.13 0.71 4.00
N ALA A 54 -13.73 0.93 2.83
CA ALA A 54 -14.96 1.70 2.71
C ALA A 54 -16.20 1.00 3.26
N ASN A 55 -16.33 -0.32 3.04
CA ASN A 55 -17.57 -1.04 3.34
C ASN A 55 -17.54 -1.81 4.67
N ASP A 56 -16.38 -2.35 5.06
CA ASP A 56 -16.29 -3.26 6.20
C ASP A 56 -15.79 -2.61 7.48
N LEU A 57 -15.05 -1.49 7.39
CA LEU A 57 -14.27 -0.98 8.52
C LEU A 57 -14.65 0.43 9.01
N LEU A 58 -15.04 1.36 8.13
CA LEU A 58 -15.19 2.77 8.50
C LEU A 58 -16.41 3.09 9.38
N ASP A 59 -17.51 2.37 9.23
CA ASP A 59 -18.76 2.63 9.96
C ASP A 59 -19.08 1.55 11.01
N ARG A 60 -18.13 0.66 11.32
CA ARG A 60 -18.32 -0.39 12.33
C ARG A 60 -17.66 -0.04 13.65
N GLU A 61 -18.38 -0.28 14.75
CA GLU A 61 -17.86 -0.12 16.11
C GLU A 61 -16.95 -1.28 16.53
N GLN A 62 -17.14 -2.47 15.95
CA GLN A 62 -16.40 -3.68 16.28
C GLN A 62 -15.87 -4.37 15.02
N LEU A 63 -14.68 -4.97 15.14
CA LEU A 63 -14.08 -5.74 14.06
C LEU A 63 -14.85 -7.03 13.79
N PRO A 64 -15.11 -7.37 12.52
CA PRO A 64 -15.70 -8.66 12.19
C PRO A 64 -14.81 -9.84 12.64
N PRO A 65 -15.41 -10.98 13.05
CA PRO A 65 -14.66 -12.15 13.54
C PRO A 65 -13.62 -12.70 12.55
N SER A 66 -13.86 -12.53 11.24
CA SER A 66 -12.92 -12.91 10.18
C SER A 66 -11.58 -12.19 10.30
N TYR A 67 -11.59 -10.88 10.55
CA TYR A 67 -10.38 -10.08 10.72
C TYR A 67 -9.63 -10.42 12.01
N ILE A 68 -10.37 -10.70 13.10
CA ILE A 68 -9.80 -11.11 14.38
C ILE A 68 -9.08 -12.46 14.22
N ASN A 69 -9.70 -13.41 13.52
CA ASN A 69 -9.11 -14.73 13.27
C ASN A 69 -7.89 -14.66 12.35
N ALA A 70 -7.94 -13.83 11.31
CA ALA A 70 -6.80 -13.60 10.42
C ALA A 70 -5.60 -13.03 11.18
N GLN A 71 -5.82 -12.01 12.02
CA GLN A 71 -4.76 -11.46 12.86
C GLN A 71 -4.23 -12.47 13.86
N ARG A 72 -5.11 -13.30 14.46
CA ARG A 72 -4.67 -14.35 15.38
C ARG A 72 -3.74 -15.36 14.69
N ARG A 73 -4.05 -15.75 13.45
CA ARG A 73 -3.19 -16.63 12.64
C ARG A 73 -1.87 -15.98 12.27
N GLN A 74 -1.89 -14.71 11.87
CA GLN A 74 -0.68 -13.98 11.54
C GLN A 74 0.25 -13.87 12.76
N ARG A 75 -0.30 -13.52 13.93
CA ARG A 75 0.48 -13.47 15.19
C ARG A 75 1.01 -14.83 15.61
N TRP A 76 0.26 -15.90 15.37
CA TRP A 76 0.74 -17.27 15.61
C TRP A 76 1.93 -17.60 14.72
N LEU A 77 1.89 -17.22 13.44
CA LEU A 77 3.02 -17.37 12.52
C LEU A 77 4.21 -16.49 12.94
N GLU A 78 3.99 -15.25 13.33
CA GLU A 78 5.04 -14.35 13.81
C GLU A 78 5.68 -14.86 15.10
N ALA A 79 4.89 -15.38 16.04
CA ALA A 79 5.41 -16.00 17.25
C ALA A 79 6.24 -17.25 16.94
N LEU A 80 5.80 -18.06 15.96
CA LEU A 80 6.51 -19.26 15.53
C LEU A 80 7.81 -18.95 14.78
N LEU A 81 7.84 -17.90 13.95
CA LEU A 81 8.99 -17.54 13.13
C LEU A 81 9.99 -16.61 13.82
N LEU A 82 9.51 -15.66 14.63
CA LEU A 82 10.31 -14.58 15.22
C LEU A 82 10.43 -14.69 16.74
N GLY A 83 9.74 -15.64 17.38
CA GLY A 83 9.78 -15.85 18.84
C GLY A 83 9.22 -14.69 19.67
N ARG A 84 8.53 -13.72 19.05
CA ARG A 84 8.00 -12.53 19.73
C ARG A 84 6.53 -12.71 20.09
N ALA A 85 6.21 -12.70 21.38
CA ALA A 85 4.85 -12.60 21.88
C ALA A 85 4.46 -11.11 21.99
N VAL A 86 3.71 -10.59 21.01
CA VAL A 86 3.22 -9.20 21.04
C VAL A 86 1.98 -9.09 21.94
N PRO A 87 1.88 -8.10 22.85
CA PRO A 87 0.78 -7.97 23.81
C PRO A 87 -0.62 -7.79 23.17
N GLN A 88 -1.63 -8.16 23.97
CA GLN A 88 -3.04 -8.38 23.63
C GLN A 88 -3.90 -7.11 23.55
N GLU A 89 -3.67 -6.22 22.60
CA GLU A 89 -4.70 -5.24 22.25
C GLU A 89 -5.42 -5.67 20.96
N THR A 90 -6.74 -5.85 21.07
CA THR A 90 -7.62 -5.97 19.91
C THR A 90 -7.62 -4.59 19.25
N PRO A 91 -7.04 -4.44 18.04
CA PRO A 91 -6.98 -3.14 17.41
C PRO A 91 -8.39 -2.63 17.12
N THR A 92 -8.57 -1.33 17.00
CA THR A 92 -9.86 -0.78 16.56
C THR A 92 -10.04 -0.99 15.05
N PRO A 93 -11.29 -1.03 14.53
CA PRO A 93 -11.55 -1.11 13.09
C PRO A 93 -10.79 -0.05 12.28
N ALA A 94 -10.66 1.16 12.84
CA ALA A 94 -9.96 2.27 12.21
C ALA A 94 -8.43 2.10 12.16
N GLN A 95 -7.83 1.46 13.18
CA GLN A 95 -6.42 1.06 13.15
C GLN A 95 -6.17 0.00 12.07
N VAL A 96 -7.09 -0.96 11.91
CA VAL A 96 -7.02 -1.96 10.83
C VAL A 96 -7.17 -1.31 9.46
N ALA A 97 -8.10 -0.37 9.31
CA ALA A 97 -8.26 0.41 8.07
C ALA A 97 -6.98 1.19 7.73
N THR A 98 -6.31 1.78 8.73
CA THR A 98 -5.04 2.51 8.54
C THR A 98 -3.93 1.59 8.04
N ARG A 99 -3.83 0.35 8.57
CA ARG A 99 -2.87 -0.65 8.08
C ARG A 99 -3.16 -1.09 6.65
N MET A 100 -4.43 -1.36 6.33
CA MET A 100 -4.84 -1.67 4.95
C MET A 100 -4.54 -0.52 4.00
N ARG A 101 -4.66 0.73 4.50
CA ARG A 101 -4.33 1.91 3.71
C ARG A 101 -2.84 2.00 3.39
N ALA A 102 -1.98 1.65 4.35
CA ALA A 102 -0.55 1.51 4.09
C ALA A 102 -0.29 0.44 3.02
N GLU A 103 -0.96 -0.71 3.08
CA GLU A 103 -0.86 -1.74 2.02
C GLU A 103 -1.24 -1.18 0.64
N VAL A 104 -2.35 -0.45 0.54
CA VAL A 104 -2.76 0.19 -0.73
C VAL A 104 -1.67 1.11 -1.27
N GLN A 105 -1.03 1.90 -0.42
CA GLN A 105 0.02 2.82 -0.82
C GLN A 105 1.30 2.09 -1.26
N VAL A 106 1.68 0.99 -0.58
CA VAL A 106 2.78 0.10 -0.99
C VAL A 106 2.51 -0.44 -2.41
N TRP A 107 1.35 -1.04 -2.63
CA TRP A 107 1.00 -1.61 -3.93
C TRP A 107 0.93 -0.54 -5.02
N SER A 108 0.40 0.65 -4.71
CA SER A 108 0.35 1.77 -5.65
C SER A 108 1.75 2.24 -6.03
N ALA A 109 2.67 2.36 -5.06
CA ALA A 109 4.06 2.73 -5.33
C ALA A 109 4.76 1.70 -6.23
N ILE A 110 4.57 0.40 -5.96
CA ILE A 110 5.11 -0.70 -6.77
C ILE A 110 4.58 -0.65 -8.21
N VAL A 111 3.27 -0.53 -8.39
CA VAL A 111 2.64 -0.51 -9.73
C VAL A 111 3.11 0.69 -10.55
N VAL A 112 3.10 1.89 -9.96
CA VAL A 112 3.49 3.11 -10.67
C VAL A 112 4.99 3.11 -11.00
N ALA A 113 5.85 2.67 -10.07
CA ALA A 113 7.29 2.53 -10.32
C ALA A 113 7.59 1.47 -11.40
N GLY A 114 6.87 0.35 -11.39
CA GLY A 114 6.98 -0.68 -12.41
C GLY A 114 6.55 -0.19 -13.79
N ALA A 115 5.46 0.59 -13.86
CA ALA A 115 5.00 1.22 -15.09
C ALA A 115 6.02 2.24 -15.62
N ALA A 116 6.62 3.06 -14.74
CA ALA A 116 7.69 3.99 -15.10
C ALA A 116 8.90 3.27 -15.71
N ALA A 117 9.34 2.18 -15.08
CA ALA A 117 10.45 1.37 -15.58
C ALA A 117 10.13 0.67 -16.91
N MET A 118 8.89 0.20 -17.09
CA MET A 118 8.42 -0.35 -18.37
C MET A 118 8.47 0.69 -19.49
N LEU A 119 7.98 1.90 -19.24
CA LEU A 119 8.01 3.00 -20.22
C LEU A 119 9.43 3.35 -20.63
N ALA A 120 10.36 3.39 -19.67
CA ALA A 120 11.78 3.63 -19.94
C ALA A 120 12.41 2.49 -20.76
N ARG A 121 12.02 1.24 -20.49
CA ARG A 121 12.57 0.05 -21.17
C ARG A 121 12.07 -0.11 -22.61
N THR A 122 10.78 0.11 -22.85
CA THR A 122 10.16 -0.18 -24.17
C THR A 122 10.14 1.02 -25.11
N ALA A 123 10.30 2.24 -24.57
CA ALA A 123 10.33 3.50 -25.30
C ALA A 123 9.29 3.65 -26.44
N PRO A 124 7.99 3.37 -26.20
CA PRO A 124 7.00 3.18 -27.25
C PRO A 124 6.64 4.46 -28.04
N PHE A 125 6.99 5.64 -27.51
CA PHE A 125 6.63 6.95 -28.08
C PHE A 125 7.86 7.76 -28.54
N GLY A 126 9.02 7.09 -28.66
CA GLY A 126 10.31 7.73 -28.89
C GLY A 126 11.02 8.10 -27.57
N MET A 127 12.35 8.10 -27.61
CA MET A 127 13.20 8.11 -26.40
C MET A 127 12.94 9.32 -25.48
N LEU A 128 12.89 10.54 -26.02
CA LEU A 128 12.66 11.74 -25.21
C LEU A 128 11.28 11.75 -24.52
N VAL A 129 10.23 11.39 -25.25
CA VAL A 129 8.85 11.36 -24.72
C VAL A 129 8.72 10.25 -23.68
N SER A 130 9.25 9.06 -23.96
CA SER A 130 9.20 7.94 -23.02
C SER A 130 10.04 8.20 -21.76
N CYS A 131 11.21 8.83 -21.86
CA CYS A 131 11.99 9.26 -20.70
C CYS A 131 11.24 10.32 -19.87
N GLY A 132 10.60 11.29 -20.53
CA GLY A 132 9.78 12.30 -19.84
C GLY A 132 8.60 11.69 -19.07
N LEU A 133 7.86 10.78 -19.71
CA LEU A 133 6.75 10.07 -19.08
C LEU A 133 7.23 9.13 -17.95
N ALA A 134 8.35 8.43 -18.15
CA ALA A 134 8.94 7.58 -17.13
C ALA A 134 9.38 8.38 -15.91
N LEU A 135 10.07 9.52 -16.10
CA LEU A 135 10.46 10.41 -15.00
C LEU A 135 9.23 10.94 -14.25
N TRP A 136 8.21 11.40 -14.99
CA TRP A 136 6.97 11.88 -14.38
C TRP A 136 6.28 10.79 -13.55
N ALA A 137 6.15 9.57 -14.09
CA ALA A 137 5.59 8.44 -13.37
C ALA A 137 6.44 8.05 -12.16
N PHE A 138 7.76 8.11 -12.25
CA PHE A 138 8.66 7.81 -11.15
C PHE A 138 8.52 8.82 -10.01
N LEU A 139 8.47 10.12 -10.31
CA LEU A 139 8.19 11.17 -9.34
C LEU A 139 6.81 10.97 -8.69
N TRP A 140 5.83 10.49 -9.47
CA TRP A 140 4.52 10.18 -8.94
C TRP A 140 4.54 8.97 -7.98
N ALA A 141 5.35 7.94 -8.27
CA ALA A 141 5.57 6.81 -7.37
C ALA A 141 6.14 7.25 -6.01
N PHE A 142 7.07 8.22 -6.00
CA PHE A 142 7.61 8.79 -4.76
C PHE A 142 6.53 9.47 -3.90
N ARG A 143 5.53 10.09 -4.51
CA ARG A 143 4.41 10.65 -3.73
C ARG A 143 3.62 9.58 -2.96
N PHE A 144 3.57 8.35 -3.46
CA PHE A 144 2.99 7.23 -2.72
C PHE A 144 3.92 6.75 -1.60
N ALA A 145 5.23 6.73 -1.84
CA ALA A 145 6.23 6.42 -0.82
C ALA A 145 6.21 7.44 0.35
N ASP A 146 6.07 8.73 0.06
CA ASP A 146 5.97 9.78 1.08
C ASP A 146 4.69 9.65 1.92
N ARG A 147 3.57 9.28 1.28
CA ARG A 147 2.32 9.01 2.01
C ARG A 147 2.43 7.75 2.85
N LEU A 148 3.15 6.75 2.34
CA LEU A 148 3.40 5.50 3.03
C LEU A 148 4.23 5.72 4.29
N SER A 149 5.30 6.50 4.22
CA SER A 149 6.13 6.77 5.40
C SER A 149 5.31 7.45 6.51
N ALA A 150 4.48 8.43 6.16
CA ALA A 150 3.57 9.08 7.10
C ALA A 150 2.51 8.11 7.67
N THR A 151 1.97 7.21 6.84
CA THR A 151 0.96 6.24 7.28
C THR A 151 1.57 5.16 8.17
N LEU A 152 2.77 4.66 7.85
CA LEU A 152 3.50 3.67 8.65
C LEU A 152 3.88 4.26 10.02
N TRP A 153 4.32 5.51 10.06
CA TRP A 153 4.58 6.22 11.32
C TRP A 153 3.33 6.28 12.21
N LEU A 154 2.16 6.53 11.63
CA LEU A 154 0.90 6.53 12.38
C LEU A 154 0.53 5.12 12.86
N VAL A 155 0.75 4.09 12.04
CA VAL A 155 0.55 2.68 12.44
C VAL A 155 1.45 2.31 13.62
N GLU A 156 2.72 2.72 13.59
CA GLU A 156 3.70 2.43 14.63
C GLU A 156 3.36 3.14 15.94
N THR A 157 2.89 4.38 15.86
CA THR A 157 2.43 5.16 17.02
C THR A 157 1.01 4.78 17.49
N GLY A 158 0.37 3.79 16.87
CA GLY A 158 -0.98 3.33 17.20
C GLY A 158 -2.09 4.33 16.86
N ARG A 159 -1.76 5.39 16.12
CA ARG A 159 -2.67 6.46 15.71
C ARG A 159 -3.42 6.08 14.44
N VAL A 160 -4.56 6.73 14.23
CA VAL A 160 -5.48 6.46 13.12
C VAL A 160 -5.36 7.58 12.10
N LEU A 161 -5.39 7.23 10.82
CA LEU A 161 -5.42 8.20 9.73
C LEU A 161 -6.79 8.93 9.72
N PRO A 162 -6.86 10.24 9.39
CA PRO A 162 -8.13 10.94 9.22
C PRO A 162 -9.04 10.22 8.23
N ARG A 163 -10.36 10.25 8.47
CA ARG A 163 -11.37 9.55 7.64
C ARG A 163 -11.25 9.93 6.16
N GLU A 164 -10.97 11.19 5.86
CA GLU A 164 -10.77 11.68 4.50
C GLU A 164 -9.61 10.99 3.77
N ASP A 165 -8.49 10.74 4.47
CA ASP A 165 -7.32 10.09 3.90
C ASP A 165 -7.49 8.56 3.80
N LEU A 166 -8.30 7.97 4.67
CA LEU A 166 -8.73 6.56 4.55
C LEU A 166 -9.63 6.36 3.32
N LEU A 167 -10.53 7.32 3.05
CA LEU A 167 -11.45 7.26 1.91
C LEU A 167 -10.86 7.75 0.60
N ARG A 168 -9.64 8.29 0.60
CA ARG A 168 -9.01 8.88 -0.59
C ARG A 168 -8.63 7.84 -1.64
N ARG A 169 -9.60 7.30 -2.36
CA ARG A 169 -9.38 6.27 -3.39
C ARG A 169 -8.36 6.71 -4.42
N VAL A 170 -7.60 5.75 -4.92
CA VAL A 170 -6.67 6.01 -6.01
C VAL A 170 -7.48 6.16 -7.29
N SER A 171 -7.39 7.31 -7.96
CA SER A 171 -8.29 7.70 -9.05
C SER A 171 -8.30 6.75 -10.25
N TRP A 172 -7.24 5.98 -10.44
CA TRP A 172 -7.08 5.01 -11.53
C TRP A 172 -7.49 3.58 -11.15
N ALA A 173 -7.72 3.29 -9.86
CA ALA A 173 -8.13 1.98 -9.33
C ALA A 173 -9.58 2.03 -8.84
N TYR A 174 -10.46 2.65 -9.61
CA TYR A 174 -11.86 2.80 -9.22
C TYR A 174 -12.67 1.53 -9.56
N SER A 175 -13.02 0.77 -8.52
CA SER A 175 -14.10 -0.21 -8.55
C SER A 175 -15.42 0.57 -8.57
N GLY A 176 -16.15 0.51 -9.69
CA GLY A 176 -17.36 1.28 -9.90
C GLY A 176 -18.39 1.08 -8.78
N ARG A 177 -18.58 2.08 -7.90
CA ARG A 177 -19.74 2.11 -7.01
C ARG A 177 -20.81 2.96 -7.67
N ASN A 178 -21.94 2.32 -7.95
CA ASN A 178 -23.15 2.95 -8.45
C ASN A 178 -23.66 3.93 -7.37
N ASP A 179 -23.42 5.23 -7.54
CA ASP A 179 -23.95 6.33 -6.70
C ASP A 179 -25.48 6.50 -6.90
N ARG A 180 -26.22 5.41 -7.09
CA ARG A 180 -27.68 5.38 -7.03
C ARG A 180 -28.07 5.10 -5.59
N ASN A 181 -28.07 6.15 -4.78
CA ASN A 181 -28.95 6.36 -3.61
C ASN A 181 -28.36 7.52 -2.79
N ARG A 182 -28.48 8.73 -3.32
CA ARG A 182 -28.64 9.95 -2.54
C ARG A 182 -30.02 10.51 -2.84
#